data_AF-A0A3S0GAR8-F1
#
_entry.id   AF-A0A3S0GAR8-F1
#
_cell.length_a   1.000
_cell.length_b   1.000
_cell.length_c   1.000
_cell.angle_alpha   90.00
_cell.angle_beta   90.00
_cell.angle_gamma   90.00
#
_symmetry.space_group_name_H-M   'P 1'
#
loop_
_entity.id
_entity.type
_entity.pdbx_description
1 polymer ?
#
loop_
_entity_poly.entity_id
_entity_poly.type
_entity_poly.pdbx_seq_one_letter_code
_entity_poly.pdbx_strand_id
1 'polypeptide(L)'
;MSKFTRRSVVLGAGATSAAFGLSGPLEIMPSAFAQAAANPMNPKGLQFFKHKVGGIEVTTVYEGDQVVPIEPSFIANASVEDMKGALKAAGLPDEARPNSYTVTFVTVGGRTMMFDSGYGTRGNPGVLDTAGRLAENAKAAGIDLGKLSAVVVTHFHPDHIFGLFGKDNAQVYENIEIVVPEAEYKFWAD
;
A
#
# COMPACT_ATOMS: atom_id res chain seq x y z
N MET A 1 -18.07 14.16 -19.74
CA MET A 1 -18.20 14.36 -18.27
C MET A 1 -18.03 15.83 -17.97
N SER A 2 -19.09 16.50 -17.51
CA SER A 2 -19.07 17.95 -17.24
C SER A 2 -18.23 18.23 -15.98
N LYS A 3 -17.22 19.11 -16.07
CA LYS A 3 -16.41 19.54 -14.93
C LYS A 3 -17.18 20.63 -14.18
N PHE A 4 -17.87 20.26 -13.11
CA PHE A 4 -18.43 21.24 -12.19
C PHE A 4 -17.29 21.92 -11.43
N THR A 5 -17.23 23.25 -11.51
CA THR A 5 -16.30 24.06 -10.73
C THR A 5 -17.07 24.70 -9.58
N ARG A 6 -16.40 25.06 -8.48
CA ARG A 6 -17.02 25.78 -7.36
C ARG A 6 -17.80 27.02 -7.83
N ARG A 7 -17.32 27.67 -8.91
CA ARG A 7 -17.94 28.84 -9.53
C ARG A 7 -19.27 28.51 -10.24
N SER A 8 -19.37 27.35 -10.87
CA SER A 8 -20.60 26.91 -11.57
C SER A 8 -21.73 26.56 -10.59
N VAL A 9 -21.39 26.02 -9.43
CA VAL A 9 -22.37 25.66 -8.38
C VAL A 9 -22.96 26.91 -7.73
N VAL A 10 -22.12 27.90 -7.40
CA VAL A 10 -22.56 29.16 -6.78
C VAL A 10 -23.44 29.99 -7.73
N LEU A 11 -23.09 30.05 -9.02
CA LEU A 11 -23.88 30.77 -10.01
C LEU A 11 -25.24 30.09 -10.29
N GLY A 12 -25.31 28.76 -10.21
CA GLY A 12 -26.58 28.01 -10.35
C GLY A 12 -27.53 28.17 -9.17
N ALA A 13 -27.00 28.21 -7.94
CA ALA A 13 -27.80 28.38 -6.73
C ALA A 13 -28.57 29.71 -6.73
N GLY A 14 -27.93 30.81 -7.14
CA GLY A 14 -28.55 32.14 -7.21
C GLY A 14 -29.73 32.24 -8.20
N ALA A 15 -29.60 31.63 -9.38
CA ALA A 15 -30.66 31.61 -10.39
C ALA A 15 -31.88 30.78 -9.98
N THR A 16 -31.67 29.74 -9.15
CA THR A 16 -32.73 28.83 -8.70
C THR A 16 -33.58 29.48 -7.61
N SER A 17 -32.99 30.22 -6.67
CA SER A 17 -33.73 30.96 -5.63
C SER A 17 -34.74 31.97 -6.17
N ALA A 18 -34.43 32.66 -7.28
CA ALA A 18 -35.32 33.63 -7.91
C ALA A 18 -36.52 32.98 -8.63
N ALA A 19 -36.35 31.79 -9.19
CA ALA A 19 -37.41 31.06 -9.89
C ALA A 19 -38.45 30.44 -8.93
N PHE A 20 -38.08 30.21 -7.67
CA PHE A 20 -38.95 29.56 -6.66
C PHE A 20 -39.41 30.48 -5.52
N GLY A 21 -39.13 31.79 -5.59
CA GLY A 21 -39.64 32.77 -4.62
C GLY A 21 -39.10 32.59 -3.19
N LEU A 22 -37.91 32.00 -3.05
CA LEU A 22 -37.29 31.77 -1.73
C LEU A 22 -36.65 33.07 -1.23
N SER A 23 -36.94 33.45 0.02
CA SER A 23 -36.47 34.68 0.66
C SER A 23 -35.04 34.58 1.24
N GLY A 24 -34.32 33.50 0.95
CA GLY A 24 -32.95 33.28 1.40
C GLY A 24 -32.14 32.43 0.40
N PRO A 25 -30.80 32.44 0.49
CA PRO A 25 -29.95 31.65 -0.39
C PRO A 25 -30.19 30.15 -0.17
N LEU A 26 -30.32 29.40 -1.27
CA LEU A 26 -30.38 27.95 -1.24
C LEU A 26 -28.97 27.43 -0.90
N GLU A 27 -28.74 27.01 0.34
CA GLU A 27 -27.49 26.36 0.73
C GLU A 27 -27.50 24.90 0.24
N ILE A 28 -26.83 24.67 -0.90
CA ILE A 28 -26.48 23.31 -1.31
C ILE A 28 -25.32 22.87 -0.43
N MET A 29 -25.63 22.24 0.70
CA MET A 29 -24.62 21.50 1.46
C MET A 29 -24.14 20.35 0.57
N PRO A 30 -22.89 20.36 0.06
CA PRO A 30 -22.37 19.20 -0.63
C PRO A 30 -22.45 18.03 0.36
N SER A 31 -22.81 16.85 -0.15
CA SER A 31 -22.74 15.62 0.64
C SER A 31 -21.39 15.59 1.34
N ALA A 32 -21.41 15.53 2.68
CA ALA A 32 -20.21 15.29 3.45
C ALA A 32 -19.65 13.97 2.93
N PHE A 33 -18.53 14.03 2.20
CA PHE A 33 -17.76 12.84 1.90
C PHE A 33 -17.36 12.29 3.27
N ALA A 34 -17.95 11.18 3.66
CA ALA A 34 -17.53 10.47 4.86
C ALA A 34 -16.01 10.29 4.74
N GLN A 35 -15.25 10.98 5.60
CA GLN A 35 -13.83 10.69 5.71
C GLN A 35 -13.75 9.23 6.12
N ALA A 36 -13.18 8.41 5.23
CA ALA A 36 -12.90 7.03 5.55
C ALA A 36 -12.19 7.00 6.90
N ALA A 37 -12.65 6.14 7.80
CA ALA A 37 -12.01 5.97 9.11
C ALA A 37 -10.52 5.74 8.88
N ALA A 38 -9.68 6.38 9.70
CA ALA A 38 -8.24 6.24 9.59
C ALA A 38 -7.88 4.75 9.65
N ASN A 39 -7.08 4.27 8.70
CA ASN A 39 -6.61 2.89 8.70
C ASN A 39 -5.79 2.66 9.99
N PRO A 40 -6.18 1.75 10.90
CA PRO A 40 -5.42 1.52 12.12
C PRO A 40 -3.98 1.05 11.85
N MET A 41 -3.72 0.42 10.70
CA MET A 41 -2.38 -0.01 10.28
C MET A 41 -1.56 1.13 9.64
N ASN A 42 -2.22 2.15 9.10
CA ASN A 42 -1.58 3.33 8.54
C ASN A 42 -2.33 4.61 8.92
N PRO A 43 -2.34 4.98 10.22
CA PRO A 43 -3.18 6.06 10.73
C PRO A 43 -2.79 7.44 10.19
N LYS A 44 -1.54 7.56 9.70
CA LYS A 44 -1.01 8.77 9.07
C LYS A 44 -1.15 8.77 7.55
N GLY A 45 -1.64 7.68 6.95
CA GLY A 45 -1.72 7.53 5.49
C GLY A 45 -0.39 7.71 4.78
N LEU A 46 0.72 7.30 5.41
CA LEU A 46 2.05 7.43 4.82
C LEU A 46 2.19 6.45 3.65
N GLN A 47 2.54 6.98 2.48
CA GLN A 47 2.90 6.18 1.31
C GLN A 47 4.31 5.63 1.43
N PHE A 48 5.19 6.35 2.13
CA PHE A 48 6.56 5.94 2.39
C PHE A 48 7.11 6.68 3.60
N PHE A 49 8.22 6.19 4.13
CA PHE A 49 8.99 6.83 5.19
C PHE A 49 10.49 6.77 4.86
N LYS A 50 11.18 7.91 5.00
CA LYS A 50 12.62 8.02 4.72
C LYS A 50 13.38 8.29 6.00
N HIS A 51 14.50 7.59 6.18
CA HIS A 51 15.44 7.84 7.24
C HIS A 51 16.86 7.48 6.80
N LYS A 52 17.86 7.80 7.64
CA LYS A 52 19.25 7.44 7.39
C LYS A 52 19.79 6.52 8.47
N VAL A 53 20.67 5.62 8.06
CA VAL A 53 21.50 4.80 8.95
C VAL A 53 22.96 5.08 8.58
N GLY A 54 23.61 5.97 9.33
CA GLY A 54 24.90 6.52 8.93
C GLY A 54 24.81 7.21 7.55
N GLY A 55 25.66 6.78 6.62
CA GLY A 55 25.68 7.29 5.23
C GLY A 55 24.66 6.63 4.28
N ILE A 56 23.82 5.73 4.77
CA ILE A 56 22.87 4.95 3.98
C ILE A 56 21.49 5.62 4.06
N GLU A 57 20.85 5.83 2.91
CA GLU A 57 19.45 6.27 2.87
C GLU A 57 18.53 5.05 2.81
N VAL A 58 17.55 4.99 3.71
CA VAL A 58 16.57 3.91 3.78
C VAL A 58 15.20 4.51 3.54
N THR A 59 14.48 3.95 2.56
CA THR A 59 13.10 4.33 2.26
C THR A 59 12.22 3.09 2.37
N THR A 60 11.33 3.05 3.35
CA THR A 60 10.28 2.02 3.45
C THR A 60 9.06 2.52 2.69
N VAL A 61 8.64 1.79 1.67
CA VAL A 61 7.49 2.12 0.83
C VAL A 61 6.32 1.23 1.22
N TYR A 62 5.21 1.85 1.58
CA TYR A 62 3.98 1.16 1.90
C TYR A 62 3.37 0.60 0.63
N GLU A 63 3.12 -0.70 0.60
CA GLU A 63 2.41 -1.31 -0.53
C GLU A 63 0.91 -1.41 -0.28
N GLY A 64 0.53 -1.52 0.99
CA GLY A 64 -0.84 -1.67 1.43
C GLY A 64 -0.94 -2.62 2.61
N ASP A 65 -2.14 -3.10 2.84
CA ASP A 65 -2.48 -3.90 4.01
C ASP A 65 -3.67 -4.81 3.76
N GLN A 66 -3.85 -5.79 4.63
CA GLN A 66 -5.03 -6.62 4.69
C GLN A 66 -5.49 -6.81 6.14
N VAL A 67 -6.81 -6.93 6.28
CA VAL A 67 -7.46 -7.38 7.51
C VAL A 67 -7.96 -8.79 7.25
N VAL A 68 -7.30 -9.78 7.84
CA VAL A 68 -7.53 -11.21 7.57
C VAL A 68 -8.23 -11.86 8.77
N PRO A 69 -9.22 -12.74 8.60
CA PRO A 69 -9.81 -13.48 9.71
C PRO A 69 -8.77 -14.19 10.59
N ILE A 70 -9.06 -14.29 11.89
CA ILE A 70 -8.24 -15.07 12.82
C ILE A 70 -8.55 -16.54 12.61
N GLU A 71 -7.62 -17.26 12.01
CA GLU A 71 -7.69 -18.71 11.85
C GLU A 71 -7.00 -19.41 13.03
N PRO A 72 -7.64 -20.39 13.69
CA PRO A 72 -7.07 -21.06 14.87
C PRO A 72 -5.68 -21.69 14.64
N SER A 73 -5.38 -22.11 13.40
CA SER A 73 -4.11 -22.72 13.02
C SER A 73 -3.08 -21.73 12.47
N PHE A 74 -3.35 -20.43 12.49
CA PHE A 74 -2.45 -19.43 11.90
C PHE A 74 -1.09 -19.38 12.61
N ILE A 75 -1.09 -19.43 13.95
CA ILE A 75 0.13 -19.51 14.76
C ILE A 75 0.16 -20.90 15.40
N ALA A 76 1.04 -21.77 14.91
CA ALA A 76 1.08 -23.18 15.30
C ALA A 76 1.17 -23.43 16.82
N ASN A 77 1.80 -22.50 17.56
CA ASN A 77 2.08 -22.64 18.99
C ASN A 77 1.32 -21.63 19.88
N ALA A 78 0.20 -21.07 19.41
CA ALA A 78 -0.60 -20.13 20.18
C ALA A 78 -2.11 -20.34 19.95
N SER A 79 -2.92 -20.06 20.97
CA SER A 79 -4.38 -20.05 20.84
C SER A 79 -4.89 -18.77 20.17
N VAL A 80 -6.15 -18.77 19.76
CA VAL A 80 -6.85 -17.57 19.28
C VAL A 80 -6.90 -16.51 20.38
N GLU A 81 -7.11 -16.93 21.62
CA GLU A 81 -7.16 -16.07 22.79
C GLU A 81 -5.81 -15.38 23.05
N ASP A 82 -4.70 -16.11 22.92
CA ASP A 82 -3.35 -15.54 23.02
C ASP A 82 -3.14 -14.46 21.95
N MET A 83 -3.57 -14.76 20.72
CA MET A 83 -3.45 -13.85 19.58
C MET A 83 -4.26 -12.56 19.80
N LYS A 84 -5.51 -12.69 20.26
CA LYS A 84 -6.37 -11.54 20.59
C LYS A 84 -5.83 -10.73 21.76
N GLY A 85 -5.32 -11.40 22.78
CA GLY A 85 -4.65 -10.77 23.92
C GLY A 85 -3.46 -9.93 23.48
N ALA A 86 -2.62 -10.47 22.58
CA ALA A 86 -1.47 -9.76 22.03
C ALA A 86 -1.89 -8.54 21.17
N LEU A 87 -2.90 -8.66 20.31
CA LEU A 87 -3.41 -7.53 19.51
C LEU A 87 -3.94 -6.40 20.40
N LYS A 88 -4.76 -6.73 21.40
CA LYS A 88 -5.26 -5.77 22.38
C LYS A 88 -4.13 -5.07 23.14
N ALA A 89 -3.14 -5.83 23.59
CA ALA A 89 -1.97 -5.27 24.28
C ALA A 89 -1.16 -4.32 23.40
N ALA A 90 -1.14 -4.56 22.08
CA ALA A 90 -0.51 -3.69 21.09
C ALA A 90 -1.38 -2.48 20.66
N GLY A 91 -2.61 -2.35 21.18
CA GLY A 91 -3.55 -1.30 20.78
C GLY A 91 -4.14 -1.50 19.39
N LEU A 92 -4.14 -2.73 18.89
CA LEU A 92 -4.68 -3.10 17.58
C LEU A 92 -6.09 -3.74 17.73
N PRO A 93 -6.95 -3.65 16.70
CA PRO A 93 -8.20 -4.41 16.64
C PRO A 93 -7.92 -5.91 16.80
N ASP A 94 -8.79 -6.65 17.48
CA ASP A 94 -8.61 -8.08 17.77
C ASP A 94 -9.70 -8.99 17.18
N GLU A 95 -10.59 -8.42 16.37
CA GLU A 95 -11.62 -9.15 15.63
C GLU A 95 -11.04 -9.88 14.41
N ALA A 96 -9.95 -9.34 13.86
CA ALA A 96 -9.23 -9.84 12.70
C ALA A 96 -7.74 -9.49 12.81
N ARG A 97 -6.90 -10.21 12.06
CA ARG A 97 -5.46 -9.98 12.01
C ARG A 97 -5.12 -8.88 11.03
N PRO A 98 -4.48 -7.78 11.49
CA PRO A 98 -3.85 -6.84 10.59
C PRO A 98 -2.60 -7.46 9.96
N ASN A 99 -2.41 -7.24 8.66
CA ASN A 99 -1.17 -7.59 7.95
C ASN A 99 -0.80 -6.45 6.99
N SER A 100 0.30 -5.76 7.26
CA SER A 100 0.79 -4.68 6.40
C SER A 100 1.95 -5.15 5.52
N TYR A 101 1.97 -4.71 4.27
CA TYR A 101 3.03 -4.98 3.31
C TYR A 101 3.88 -3.73 3.10
N THR A 102 5.19 -3.87 3.23
CA THR A 102 6.14 -2.76 3.09
C THR A 102 7.40 -3.27 2.41
N VAL A 103 7.82 -2.56 1.38
CA VAL A 103 9.05 -2.85 0.61
C VAL A 103 10.11 -1.84 1.00
N THR A 104 11.33 -2.31 1.25
CA THR A 104 12.43 -1.44 1.69
C THR A 104 13.37 -1.16 0.55
N PHE A 105 13.73 0.11 0.36
CA PHE A 105 14.74 0.55 -0.57
C PHE A 105 15.94 1.09 0.20
N VAL A 106 17.14 0.71 -0.25
CA VAL A 106 18.40 1.13 0.34
C VAL A 106 19.22 1.82 -0.72
N THR A 107 19.59 3.08 -0.48
CA THR A 107 20.50 3.83 -1.35
C THR A 107 21.83 4.04 -0.64
N VAL A 108 22.91 3.55 -1.26
CA VAL A 108 24.28 3.67 -0.77
C VAL A 108 25.24 3.82 -1.94
N GLY A 109 26.17 4.78 -1.86
CA GLY A 109 27.13 5.03 -2.94
C GLY A 109 26.48 5.36 -4.30
N GLY A 110 25.28 5.96 -4.30
CA GLY A 110 24.51 6.27 -5.50
C GLY A 110 23.79 5.08 -6.15
N ARG A 111 23.87 3.88 -5.55
CA ARG A 111 23.15 2.67 -5.98
C ARG A 111 21.93 2.48 -5.12
N THR A 112 20.79 2.17 -5.74
CA THR A 112 19.53 1.90 -5.04
C THR A 112 19.16 0.44 -5.21
N MET A 113 19.05 -0.29 -4.12
CA MET A 113 18.57 -1.67 -4.09
C MET A 113 17.15 -1.72 -3.52
N MET A 114 16.34 -2.62 -4.05
CA MET A 114 15.01 -2.92 -3.55
C MET A 114 15.03 -4.26 -2.82
N PHE A 115 14.50 -4.32 -1.60
CA PHE A 115 14.38 -5.53 -0.80
C PHE A 115 12.94 -6.02 -0.87
N ASP A 116 12.76 -7.17 -1.53
CA ASP A 116 11.49 -7.71 -2.02
C ASP A 116 10.82 -6.81 -3.09
N SER A 117 9.74 -7.29 -3.69
CA SER A 117 9.07 -6.65 -4.82
C SER A 117 7.56 -6.52 -4.66
N GLY A 118 7.01 -7.02 -3.55
CA GLY A 118 5.58 -6.92 -3.29
C GLY A 118 4.73 -7.90 -4.07
N TYR A 119 3.41 -7.70 -4.02
CA TYR A 119 2.43 -8.37 -4.89
C TYR A 119 2.45 -7.87 -6.33
N GLY A 120 2.98 -6.67 -6.58
CA GLY A 120 2.85 -5.97 -7.86
C GLY A 120 1.40 -5.97 -8.35
N THR A 121 1.16 -6.56 -9.53
CA THR A 121 -0.18 -6.69 -10.12
C THR A 121 -0.75 -8.11 -10.06
N ARG A 122 -0.17 -9.01 -9.24
CA ARG A 122 -0.51 -10.46 -9.25
C ARG A 122 -1.10 -11.01 -7.96
N GLY A 123 -1.40 -10.15 -6.98
CA GLY A 123 -2.21 -10.57 -5.82
C GLY A 123 -3.59 -11.09 -6.25
N ASN A 124 -4.24 -11.89 -5.40
CA ASN A 124 -5.65 -12.21 -5.63
C ASN A 124 -6.50 -10.91 -5.55
N PRO A 125 -7.73 -10.87 -6.11
CA PRO A 125 -8.53 -9.65 -6.14
C PRO A 125 -8.69 -8.99 -4.76
N GLY A 126 -8.95 -9.77 -3.72
CA GLY A 126 -9.08 -9.24 -2.35
C GLY A 126 -7.80 -8.67 -1.74
N VAL A 127 -6.62 -9.09 -2.22
CA VAL A 127 -5.32 -8.48 -1.88
C VAL A 127 -5.13 -7.19 -2.66
N LEU A 128 -5.36 -7.19 -3.97
CA LEU A 128 -5.07 -6.02 -4.80
C LEU A 128 -6.04 -4.84 -4.58
N ASP A 129 -7.20 -5.08 -3.97
CA ASP A 129 -8.10 -4.03 -3.52
C ASP A 129 -7.42 -3.10 -2.50
N THR A 130 -6.59 -3.65 -1.60
CA THR A 130 -5.98 -2.93 -0.48
C THR A 130 -4.44 -2.92 -0.49
N ALA A 131 -3.79 -3.65 -1.41
CA ALA A 131 -2.34 -3.72 -1.62
C ALA A 131 -1.92 -3.50 -3.09
N GLY A 132 -0.66 -3.76 -3.44
CA GLY A 132 -0.13 -3.54 -4.79
C GLY A 132 0.16 -2.07 -5.15
N ARG A 133 0.26 -1.17 -4.15
CA ARG A 133 0.55 0.27 -4.38
C ARG A 133 2.04 0.59 -4.49
N LEU A 134 2.92 -0.42 -4.55
CA LEU A 134 4.37 -0.26 -4.54
C LEU A 134 4.87 0.71 -5.62
N ALA A 135 4.48 0.52 -6.88
CA ALA A 135 4.97 1.35 -7.98
C ALA A 135 4.54 2.82 -7.85
N GLU A 136 3.30 3.06 -7.41
CA GLU A 136 2.77 4.39 -7.16
C GLU A 136 3.54 5.07 -6.01
N ASN A 137 3.67 4.38 -4.88
CA ASN A 137 4.26 4.93 -3.67
C ASN A 137 5.79 5.06 -3.76
N ALA A 138 6.47 4.19 -4.51
CA ALA A 138 7.89 4.33 -4.83
C ALA A 138 8.14 5.58 -5.69
N LYS A 139 7.28 5.83 -6.69
CA LYS A 139 7.32 7.07 -7.48
C LYS A 139 7.08 8.30 -6.60
N ALA A 140 6.11 8.24 -5.68
CA ALA A 140 5.88 9.32 -4.71
C ALA A 140 7.10 9.56 -3.80
N ALA A 141 7.86 8.51 -3.49
CA ALA A 141 9.13 8.59 -2.78
C ALA A 141 10.30 9.09 -3.65
N GLY A 142 10.10 9.36 -4.94
CA GLY A 142 11.17 9.77 -5.86
C GLY A 142 12.11 8.64 -6.26
N ILE A 143 11.66 7.38 -6.14
CA ILE A 143 12.41 6.20 -6.56
C ILE A 143 12.00 5.85 -7.99
N ASP A 144 13.00 5.74 -8.86
CA ASP A 144 12.84 5.25 -10.22
C ASP A 144 13.08 3.74 -10.25
N LEU A 145 11.99 2.96 -10.29
CA LEU A 145 12.04 1.49 -10.33
C LEU A 145 12.78 0.97 -11.57
N GLY A 146 12.88 1.75 -12.65
CA GLY A 146 13.66 1.39 -13.84
C GLY A 146 15.17 1.61 -13.71
N LYS A 147 15.65 2.16 -12.59
CA LYS A 147 17.08 2.44 -12.32
C LYS A 147 17.61 1.75 -11.07
N LEU A 148 16.91 0.71 -10.62
CA LEU A 148 17.38 -0.11 -9.50
C LEU A 148 18.68 -0.82 -9.89
N SER A 149 19.60 -0.91 -8.93
CA SER A 149 20.87 -1.61 -9.11
C SER A 149 20.74 -3.12 -8.88
N ALA A 150 19.82 -3.53 -8.01
CA ALA A 150 19.51 -4.93 -7.72
C ALA A 150 18.16 -5.03 -7.00
N VAL A 151 17.57 -6.23 -7.07
CA VAL A 151 16.50 -6.66 -6.17
C VAL A 151 17.05 -7.76 -5.26
N VAL A 152 16.93 -7.60 -3.95
CA VAL A 152 17.32 -8.60 -2.96
C VAL A 152 16.04 -9.24 -2.43
N VAL A 153 15.87 -10.53 -2.66
CA VAL A 153 14.68 -11.27 -2.23
C VAL A 153 14.97 -11.91 -0.87
N THR A 154 14.08 -11.71 0.08
CA THR A 154 14.16 -12.34 1.40
C THR A 154 13.74 -13.80 1.35
N HIS A 155 12.61 -14.08 0.68
CA HIS A 155 12.05 -15.41 0.44
C HIS A 155 11.01 -15.36 -0.70
N PHE A 156 10.50 -16.52 -1.17
CA PHE A 156 9.71 -16.63 -2.42
C PHE A 156 8.20 -16.65 -2.21
N HIS A 157 7.70 -16.14 -1.08
CA HIS A 157 6.26 -15.98 -0.93
C HIS A 157 5.69 -14.92 -1.90
N PRO A 158 4.41 -15.06 -2.28
CA PRO A 158 3.74 -14.18 -3.23
C PRO A 158 3.92 -12.68 -2.96
N ASP A 159 3.77 -12.25 -1.71
CA ASP A 159 3.91 -10.87 -1.27
C ASP A 159 5.33 -10.30 -1.39
N HIS A 160 6.32 -11.13 -1.74
CA HIS A 160 7.71 -10.73 -1.87
C HIS A 160 8.19 -10.76 -3.33
N ILE A 161 7.74 -11.72 -4.15
CA ILE A 161 8.30 -11.92 -5.51
C ILE A 161 7.32 -11.61 -6.64
N PHE A 162 6.03 -11.43 -6.37
CA PHE A 162 5.06 -11.26 -7.45
C PHE A 162 5.25 -9.95 -8.22
N GLY A 163 5.77 -8.90 -7.60
CA GLY A 163 6.11 -7.65 -8.28
C GLY A 163 7.34 -7.71 -9.19
N LEU A 164 8.08 -8.82 -9.22
CA LEU A 164 9.10 -9.08 -10.25
C LEU A 164 8.48 -9.31 -11.64
N PHE A 165 7.20 -9.69 -11.68
CA PHE A 165 6.50 -10.09 -12.90
C PHE A 165 5.28 -9.21 -13.15
N GLY A 166 5.13 -8.78 -14.40
CA GLY A 166 3.96 -8.08 -14.86
C GLY A 166 2.84 -9.05 -15.22
N LYS A 167 1.83 -8.52 -15.90
CA LYS A 167 0.79 -9.35 -16.51
C LYS A 167 1.42 -10.39 -17.46
N ASP A 168 0.85 -11.59 -17.48
CA ASP A 168 1.28 -12.69 -18.38
C ASP A 168 2.77 -13.08 -18.22
N ASN A 169 3.32 -12.96 -17.00
CA ASN A 169 4.73 -13.20 -16.67
C ASN A 169 5.74 -12.29 -17.41
N ALA A 170 5.29 -11.12 -17.88
CA ALA A 170 6.19 -10.13 -18.48
C ALA A 170 7.27 -9.70 -17.48
N GLN A 171 8.49 -9.49 -17.97
CA GLN A 171 9.57 -8.95 -17.15
C GLN A 171 9.29 -7.48 -16.80
N VAL A 172 9.29 -7.13 -15.51
CA VAL A 172 9.05 -5.75 -15.04
C VAL A 172 10.33 -4.92 -15.04
N TYR A 173 11.45 -5.56 -14.71
CA TYR A 173 12.75 -4.91 -14.55
C TYR A 173 13.71 -5.45 -15.61
N GLU A 174 14.05 -4.64 -16.61
CA GLU A 174 14.99 -5.02 -17.66
C GLU A 174 16.44 -5.05 -17.13
N ASN A 175 17.17 -6.13 -17.42
CA ASN A 175 18.61 -6.28 -17.11
C ASN A 175 18.99 -6.01 -15.64
N ILE A 176 18.16 -6.43 -14.68
CA ILE A 176 18.44 -6.26 -13.25
C ILE A 176 19.06 -7.52 -12.63
N GLU A 177 19.98 -7.34 -11.68
CA GLU A 177 20.45 -8.42 -10.82
C GLU A 177 19.39 -8.75 -9.76
N ILE A 178 19.02 -10.03 -9.64
CA ILE A 178 18.12 -10.53 -8.60
C ILE A 178 18.94 -11.44 -7.68
N VAL A 179 19.15 -10.99 -6.45
CA VAL A 179 19.91 -11.71 -5.42
C VAL A 179 18.93 -12.50 -4.56
N VAL A 180 19.12 -13.82 -4.48
CA VAL A 180 18.22 -14.73 -3.76
C VAL A 180 19.02 -15.66 -2.83
N PRO A 181 18.46 -16.11 -1.69
CA PRO A 181 19.11 -17.13 -0.87
C PRO A 181 19.17 -18.47 -1.61
N GLU A 182 20.33 -19.12 -1.61
CA GLU A 182 20.51 -20.41 -2.30
C GLU A 182 19.55 -21.48 -1.78
N ALA A 183 19.35 -21.56 -0.46
CA ALA A 183 18.46 -22.53 0.15
C ALA A 183 16.99 -22.32 -0.25
N GLU A 184 16.56 -21.05 -0.35
CA GLU A 184 15.22 -20.70 -0.81
C GLU A 184 15.02 -21.10 -2.27
N TYR A 185 16.00 -20.78 -3.11
CA TYR A 185 15.94 -21.13 -4.53
C TYR A 185 15.81 -22.64 -4.73
N LYS A 186 16.62 -23.45 -4.04
CA LYS A 186 16.53 -24.91 -4.10
C LYS A 186 15.15 -25.41 -3.69
N PHE A 187 14.62 -24.94 -2.57
CA PHE A 187 13.32 -25.40 -2.07
C PHE A 187 12.17 -25.17 -3.06
N TRP A 188 12.16 -24.04 -3.78
CA TRP A 188 11.06 -23.67 -4.68
C TRP A 188 11.27 -24.04 -6.16
N ALA A 189 12.51 -24.27 -6.58
CA ALA A 189 12.86 -24.55 -7.98
C ALA A 189 13.13 -26.04 -8.29
N ASP A 190 13.16 -26.90 -7.25
CA ASP A 190 13.21 -28.36 -7.37
C ASP A 190 11.84 -28.95 -7.72
#